data_AF-A0AAE7EIC8-F1
#
_entry.id   AF-A0AAE7EIC8-F1
#
_cell.length_a   1.000
_cell.length_b   1.000
_cell.length_c   1.000
_cell.angle_alpha   90.00
_cell.angle_beta   90.00
_cell.angle_gamma   90.00
#
_symmetry.space_group_name_H-M   'P 1'
#
loop_
_entity.id
_entity.type
_entity.pdbx_description
1 polymer ?
#
loop_
_entity_poly.entity_id
_entity_poly.type
_entity_poly.pdbx_seq_one_letter_code
_entity_poly.pdbx_strand_id
1 'polypeptide(L)'
;MSYGYSATTNTFYVIEEKDDFQANGTWPDDVTPITDEEWNTYRVQGQRGKVRGANAQGRPCWIDAPQLTPVQQVEIASWEKAARLEMAGKVIAPLQDADDLGVATAEEKALLLAWKRYRVLINRVDTESAPDIDWPTIPDA
;
A
#
# COMPACT_ATOMS: atom_id res chain seq x y z
N MET A 1 -24.31 -21.68 8.10
CA MET A 1 -24.22 -20.94 6.83
C MET A 1 -23.13 -21.59 6.04
N SER A 2 -23.43 -21.97 4.82
CA SER A 2 -22.59 -22.82 3.98
C SER A 2 -21.99 -21.95 2.91
N TYR A 3 -20.68 -22.04 2.73
CA TYR A 3 -19.97 -21.18 1.80
C TYR A 3 -19.49 -21.97 0.59
N GLY A 4 -19.54 -21.32 -0.56
CA GLY A 4 -18.88 -21.77 -1.77
C GLY A 4 -17.77 -20.80 -2.16
N TYR A 5 -16.83 -21.27 -2.97
CA TYR A 5 -15.74 -20.47 -3.50
C TYR A 5 -15.73 -20.54 -5.03
N SER A 6 -15.56 -19.39 -5.67
CA SER A 6 -15.29 -19.26 -7.11
C SER A 6 -13.83 -18.88 -7.30
N ALA A 7 -13.11 -19.67 -8.09
CA ALA A 7 -11.74 -19.36 -8.48
C ALA A 7 -11.67 -18.18 -9.45
N THR A 8 -12.69 -18.05 -10.30
CA THR A 8 -12.81 -17.01 -11.32
C THR A 8 -12.95 -15.62 -10.70
N THR A 9 -13.80 -15.48 -9.68
CA THR A 9 -13.98 -14.19 -8.98
C THR A 9 -13.13 -14.09 -7.71
N ASN A 10 -12.39 -15.15 -7.37
CA ASN A 10 -11.59 -15.27 -6.16
C ASN A 10 -12.34 -14.88 -4.87
N THR A 11 -13.64 -15.22 -4.83
CA THR A 11 -14.60 -14.73 -3.84
C THR A 11 -15.42 -15.89 -3.26
N PHE A 12 -15.85 -15.71 -2.02
CA PHE A 12 -16.76 -16.63 -1.35
C PHE A 12 -18.21 -16.18 -1.51
N TYR A 13 -19.09 -17.14 -1.71
CA TYR A 13 -20.54 -16.95 -1.89
C TYR A 13 -21.29 -17.71 -0.80
N VAL A 14 -22.37 -17.13 -0.30
CA VAL A 14 -23.30 -17.83 0.60
C VAL A 14 -24.16 -18.74 -0.26
N ILE A 15 -24.09 -20.06 -0.04
CA ILE A 15 -24.78 -21.05 -0.88
C ILE A 15 -26.29 -20.95 -0.72
N GLU A 16 -26.75 -20.63 0.49
CA GLU A 16 -28.17 -20.46 0.78
C GLU A 16 -28.81 -19.28 0.02
N GLU A 17 -28.01 -18.32 -0.45
CA GLU A 17 -28.46 -17.13 -1.21
C GLU A 17 -28.27 -17.31 -2.73
N LYS A 18 -28.02 -18.53 -3.20
CA LYS A 18 -27.74 -18.82 -4.62
C LYS A 18 -28.80 -18.27 -5.57
N ASP A 19 -30.08 -18.48 -5.27
CA ASP A 19 -31.19 -18.08 -6.15
C ASP A 19 -31.20 -16.56 -6.36
N ASP A 20 -30.90 -15.78 -5.32
CA ASP A 20 -30.81 -14.32 -5.39
C ASP A 20 -29.62 -13.87 -6.24
N PHE A 21 -28.43 -14.48 -6.06
CA PHE A 21 -27.27 -14.18 -6.89
C PHE A 21 -27.50 -14.57 -8.37
N GLN A 22 -28.19 -15.68 -8.62
CA GLN A 22 -28.54 -16.12 -9.98
C GLN A 22 -29.55 -15.17 -10.63
N ALA A 23 -30.57 -14.73 -9.89
CA ALA A 23 -31.56 -13.76 -10.38
C ALA A 23 -30.91 -12.42 -10.76
N ASN A 24 -29.83 -12.03 -10.07
CA ASN A 24 -29.05 -10.83 -10.36
C ASN A 24 -27.92 -11.05 -11.38
N GLY A 25 -27.73 -12.28 -11.88
CA GLY A 25 -26.67 -12.61 -12.84
C GLY A 25 -25.25 -12.51 -12.28
N THR A 26 -25.08 -12.58 -10.96
CA THR A 26 -23.78 -12.45 -10.27
C THR A 26 -23.25 -13.76 -9.70
N TRP A 27 -23.97 -14.87 -9.87
CA TRP A 27 -23.55 -16.21 -9.48
C TRP A 27 -22.59 -16.82 -10.52
N PRO A 28 -21.32 -17.09 -10.17
CA PRO A 28 -20.38 -17.77 -11.08
C PRO A 28 -20.67 -19.26 -11.24
N ASP A 29 -20.40 -19.81 -12.42
CA ASP A 29 -20.59 -21.24 -12.72
C ASP A 29 -19.61 -22.16 -11.96
N ASP A 30 -18.46 -21.62 -11.52
CA ASP A 30 -17.39 -22.35 -10.85
C ASP A 30 -17.48 -22.30 -9.32
N VAL A 31 -18.60 -21.84 -8.75
CA VAL A 31 -18.80 -21.87 -7.29
C VAL A 31 -18.88 -23.31 -6.81
N THR A 32 -17.89 -23.71 -6.01
CA THR A 32 -17.82 -25.03 -5.39
C THR A 32 -17.97 -24.92 -3.87
N PRO A 33 -18.74 -25.80 -3.20
CA PRO A 33 -18.82 -25.81 -1.74
C PRO A 33 -17.45 -26.00 -1.09
N ILE A 34 -17.19 -25.26 -0.02
CA ILE A 34 -15.96 -25.36 0.77
C ILE A 34 -16.27 -25.79 2.22
N THR A 35 -15.25 -26.28 2.93
CA THR A 35 -15.40 -26.66 4.33
C THR A 35 -15.32 -25.43 5.25
N ASP A 36 -15.83 -25.55 6.47
CA ASP A 36 -15.68 -24.51 7.51
C ASP A 36 -14.20 -24.20 7.80
N GLU A 37 -13.32 -25.20 7.70
CA GLU A 37 -11.88 -25.04 7.88
C GLU A 37 -11.28 -24.14 6.79
N GLU A 38 -11.62 -24.39 5.52
CA GLU A 38 -11.19 -23.54 4.41
C GLU A 38 -11.75 -22.13 4.52
N TRP A 39 -13.03 -22.00 4.87
CA TRP A 39 -13.66 -20.72 5.12
C TRP A 39 -12.92 -19.94 6.19
N ASN A 40 -12.70 -20.54 7.36
CA ASN A 40 -11.99 -19.89 8.47
C ASN A 40 -10.55 -19.54 8.10
N THR A 41 -9.88 -20.38 7.32
CA THR A 41 -8.48 -20.19 6.91
C THR A 41 -8.33 -19.05 5.91
N TYR A 42 -9.23 -18.93 4.93
CA TYR A 42 -9.03 -18.05 3.77
C TYR A 42 -9.97 -16.84 3.70
N ARG A 43 -10.98 -16.73 4.58
CA ARG A 43 -11.82 -15.53 4.70
C ARG A 43 -11.09 -14.34 5.33
N VAL A 44 -10.02 -14.62 6.08
CA VAL A 44 -9.23 -13.61 6.78
C VAL A 44 -8.19 -13.00 5.84
N GLN A 45 -7.46 -12.00 6.31
CA GLN A 45 -6.28 -11.52 5.59
C GLN A 45 -5.14 -12.53 5.73
N GLY A 46 -4.44 -12.80 4.63
CA GLY A 46 -3.29 -13.70 4.61
C GLY A 46 -2.07 -13.14 5.36
N GLN A 47 -1.04 -13.97 5.51
CA GLN A 47 0.26 -13.51 6.00
C GLN A 47 0.81 -12.39 5.11
N ARG A 48 1.71 -11.55 5.65
CA ARG A 48 2.34 -10.45 4.90
C ARG A 48 2.93 -10.98 3.58
N GLY A 49 2.54 -10.37 2.46
CA GLY A 49 2.99 -10.77 1.12
C GLY A 49 2.21 -11.93 0.50
N LYS A 50 1.18 -12.46 1.17
CA LYS A 50 0.26 -13.46 0.61
C LYS A 50 -1.12 -12.87 0.38
N VAL A 51 -1.78 -13.31 -0.68
CA VAL A 51 -3.19 -13.02 -0.97
C VAL A 51 -3.94 -14.32 -1.21
N ARG A 52 -5.26 -14.30 -1.03
CA ARG A 52 -6.09 -15.45 -1.39
C ARG A 52 -6.04 -15.60 -2.91
N GLY A 53 -5.85 -16.81 -3.38
CA GLY A 53 -5.99 -17.21 -4.77
C GLY A 53 -6.61 -18.60 -4.84
N ALA A 54 -6.60 -19.19 -6.03
CA ALA A 54 -7.06 -20.54 -6.26
C ALA A 54 -5.89 -21.46 -6.62
N ASN A 55 -5.89 -22.69 -6.12
CA ASN A 55 -4.95 -23.73 -6.55
C ASN A 55 -5.41 -24.40 -7.86
N ALA A 56 -4.65 -25.40 -8.33
CA ALA A 56 -4.95 -26.13 -9.57
C ALA A 56 -6.31 -26.88 -9.54
N GLN A 57 -6.89 -27.07 -8.35
CA GLN A 57 -8.19 -27.71 -8.13
C GLN A 57 -9.32 -26.69 -7.96
N GLY A 58 -9.06 -25.40 -8.14
CA GLY A 58 -10.05 -24.34 -7.96
C GLY A 58 -10.42 -24.08 -6.50
N ARG A 59 -9.66 -24.61 -5.53
CA ARG A 59 -9.90 -24.40 -4.09
C ARG A 59 -9.10 -23.20 -3.59
N PRO A 60 -9.59 -22.49 -2.56
CA PRO A 60 -8.88 -21.34 -2.02
C PRO A 60 -7.51 -21.75 -1.45
N CYS A 61 -6.49 -20.96 -1.73
CA CYS A 61 -5.15 -21.12 -1.18
C CYS A 61 -4.46 -19.76 -0.98
N TRP A 62 -3.37 -19.75 -0.20
CA TRP A 62 -2.51 -18.57 -0.10
C TRP A 62 -1.49 -18.58 -1.23
N ILE A 63 -1.56 -17.61 -2.13
CA ILE A 63 -0.56 -17.38 -3.17
C ILE A 63 0.29 -16.17 -2.81
N ASP A 64 1.48 -16.07 -3.42
CA ASP A 64 2.25 -14.83 -3.34
C ASP A 64 1.45 -13.67 -3.92
N ALA A 65 1.41 -12.56 -3.17
CA ALA A 65 0.84 -11.33 -3.68
C ALA A 65 1.55 -11.01 -5.00
N PRO A 66 0.81 -10.64 -6.06
CA PRO A 66 1.44 -10.25 -7.31
C PRO A 66 2.44 -9.13 -6.99
N GLN A 67 3.70 -9.38 -7.37
CA GLN A 67 4.75 -8.38 -7.25
C GLN A 67 4.31 -7.18 -8.08
N LEU A 68 4.42 -5.98 -7.51
CA LEU A 68 4.15 -4.76 -8.24
C LEU A 68 5.03 -4.72 -9.48
N THR A 69 4.46 -4.29 -10.61
CA THR A 69 5.25 -4.09 -11.82
C THR A 69 6.28 -2.98 -11.60
N PRO A 70 7.41 -2.96 -12.34
CA PRO A 70 8.40 -1.88 -12.22
C PRO A 70 7.76 -0.49 -12.35
N VAL A 71 6.82 -0.32 -13.29
CA VAL A 71 6.10 0.95 -13.47
C VAL A 71 5.30 1.35 -12.22
N GLN A 72 4.59 0.41 -11.60
CA GLN A 72 3.86 0.67 -10.36
C GLN A 72 4.80 0.98 -9.18
N GLN A 73 5.97 0.33 -9.11
CA GLN A 73 6.97 0.61 -8.08
C GLN A 73 7.52 2.03 -8.21
N VAL A 74 7.86 2.45 -9.44
CA VAL A 74 8.33 3.82 -9.74
C VAL A 74 7.25 4.86 -9.44
N GLU A 75 5.99 4.56 -9.76
CA GLU A 75 4.87 5.46 -9.47
C GLU A 75 4.70 5.66 -7.95
N ILE A 76 4.72 4.57 -7.16
CA ILE A 76 4.67 4.64 -5.70
C ILE A 76 5.85 5.43 -5.14
N ALA A 77 7.07 5.18 -5.64
CA ALA A 77 8.26 5.93 -5.23
C ALA A 77 8.14 7.44 -5.57
N SER A 78 7.52 7.77 -6.69
CA SER A 78 7.26 9.16 -7.10
C SER A 78 6.28 9.86 -6.16
N TRP A 79 5.21 9.17 -5.77
CA TRP A 79 4.27 9.66 -4.74
C TRP A 79 4.95 9.86 -3.39
N GLU A 80 5.80 8.92 -2.97
CA GLU A 80 6.55 9.03 -1.72
C GLU A 80 7.53 10.22 -1.75
N LYS A 81 8.26 10.42 -2.85
CA LYS A 81 9.12 11.60 -3.06
C LYS A 81 8.33 12.89 -2.92
N ALA A 82 7.17 12.99 -3.57
CA ALA A 82 6.31 14.18 -3.51
C ALA A 82 5.83 14.46 -2.08
N ALA A 83 5.37 13.44 -1.36
CA ALA A 83 4.92 13.56 0.02
C ALA A 83 6.05 14.02 0.97
N ARG A 84 7.27 13.48 0.79
CA ARG A 84 8.45 13.89 1.57
C ARG A 84 8.87 15.33 1.30
N LEU A 85 8.79 15.78 0.04
CA LEU A 85 9.05 17.17 -0.34
C LEU A 85 8.01 18.13 0.26
N GLU A 86 6.73 17.75 0.23
CA GLU A 86 5.64 18.52 0.82
C GLU A 86 5.81 18.67 2.34
N MET A 87 6.10 17.56 3.03
CA MET A 87 6.39 17.56 4.47
C MET A 87 7.55 18.50 4.79
N ALA A 88 8.67 18.38 4.08
CA ALA A 88 9.83 19.26 4.29
C ALA A 88 9.46 20.73 4.03
N GLY A 89 8.65 21.01 3.02
CA GLY A 89 8.14 22.36 2.75
C GLY A 89 7.34 22.94 3.92
N LYS A 90 6.45 22.14 4.51
CA LYS A 90 5.63 22.55 5.66
C LYS A 90 6.46 22.87 6.91
N VAL A 91 7.55 22.13 7.15
CA VAL A 91 8.45 22.40 8.29
C VAL A 91 9.36 23.61 8.01
N ILE A 92 9.86 23.74 6.77
CA ILE A 92 10.75 24.83 6.38
C ILE A 92 10.04 26.19 6.46
N ALA A 93 8.75 26.28 6.08
CA ALA A 93 8.04 27.56 6.00
C ALA A 93 8.11 28.41 7.29
N PRO A 94 7.66 27.93 8.46
CA PRO A 94 7.71 28.74 9.69
C PRO A 94 9.15 29.03 10.16
N LEU A 95 10.08 28.09 9.95
CA LEU A 95 11.49 28.30 10.29
C LEU A 95 12.13 29.38 9.41
N GLN A 96 11.76 29.41 8.13
CA GLN A 96 12.19 30.45 7.20
C GLN A 96 11.60 31.79 7.58
N ASP A 97 10.31 31.85 7.94
CA ASP A 97 9.68 33.09 8.40
C ASP A 97 10.41 33.66 9.63
N ALA A 98 10.78 32.82 10.60
CA ALA A 98 11.55 33.24 11.78
C ALA A 98 12.95 33.76 11.41
N ASP A 99 13.64 33.13 10.46
CA ASP A 99 14.97 33.54 9.99
C ASP A 99 14.89 34.87 9.22
N ASP A 100 13.90 35.01 8.33
CA ASP A 100 13.64 36.21 7.53
C ASP A 100 13.26 37.41 8.41
N LEU A 101 12.50 37.19 9.48
CA LEU A 101 12.15 38.20 10.48
C LEU A 101 13.30 38.49 11.45
N GLY A 102 14.40 37.73 11.39
CA GLY A 102 15.55 37.88 12.29
C GLY A 102 15.28 37.46 13.74
N VAL A 103 14.21 36.70 13.99
CA VAL A 103 13.81 36.25 15.33
C VAL A 103 14.14 34.77 15.58
N ALA A 104 14.65 34.05 14.57
CA ALA A 104 15.01 32.65 14.71
C ALA A 104 16.10 32.41 15.76
N THR A 105 15.90 31.41 16.60
CA THR A 105 16.90 30.92 17.55
C THR A 105 18.06 30.21 16.84
N ALA A 106 19.14 29.92 17.57
CA ALA A 106 20.26 29.16 17.01
C ALA A 106 19.83 27.73 16.62
N GLU A 107 18.94 27.14 17.41
CA GLU A 107 18.36 25.82 17.18
C GLU A 107 17.47 25.82 15.93
N GLU A 108 16.59 26.81 15.78
CA GLU A 108 15.73 26.96 14.60
C GLU A 108 16.56 27.13 13.31
N LYS A 109 17.66 27.89 13.37
CA LYS A 109 18.57 28.06 12.23
C LYS A 109 19.29 26.76 11.86
N ALA A 110 19.74 25.99 12.85
CA ALA A 110 20.35 24.68 12.61
C ALA A 110 19.33 23.70 11.99
N LEU A 111 18.10 23.70 12.51
CA LEU A 111 17.00 22.88 12.03
C LEU A 111 16.59 23.27 10.59
N LEU A 112 16.47 24.57 10.31
CA LEU A 112 16.19 25.11 8.97
C LEU A 112 17.23 24.62 7.94
N LEU A 113 18.51 24.67 8.31
CA LEU A 113 19.58 24.19 7.44
C LEU A 113 19.51 22.66 7.22
N ALA A 114 19.21 21.89 8.26
CA ALA A 114 19.04 20.44 8.16
C ALA A 114 17.88 20.07 7.23
N TRP A 115 16.72 20.71 7.39
CA TRP A 115 15.56 20.49 6.53
C TRP A 115 15.77 20.94 5.08
N LYS A 116 16.46 22.07 4.84
CA LYS A 116 16.83 22.49 3.48
C LYS A 116 17.74 21.45 2.81
N ARG A 117 18.73 20.91 3.53
CA ARG A 117 19.59 19.82 3.03
C ARG A 117 18.78 18.57 2.72
N TYR A 118 17.92 18.13 3.65
CA TYR A 118 17.02 17.00 3.44
C TYR A 118 16.15 17.17 2.18
N ARG A 119 15.48 18.33 2.02
CA ARG A 119 14.65 18.62 0.84
C ARG A 119 15.45 18.53 -0.47
N VAL A 120 16.68 19.03 -0.48
CA VAL A 120 17.57 18.92 -1.65
C VAL A 120 17.96 17.48 -1.93
N LEU A 121 18.28 16.69 -0.90
CA LEU A 121 18.60 15.27 -1.06
C LEU A 121 17.41 14.48 -1.61
N ILE A 122 16.20 14.69 -1.04
CA ILE A 122 14.97 14.07 -1.53
C ILE A 122 14.72 14.44 -2.99
N ASN A 123 14.90 15.70 -3.37
CA ASN A 123 14.67 16.12 -4.75
C ASN A 123 15.61 15.42 -5.76
N ARG A 124 16.78 14.99 -5.31
CA ARG A 124 17.79 14.27 -6.12
C ARG A 124 17.60 12.75 -6.15
N VAL A 125 16.71 12.20 -5.31
CA VAL A 125 16.40 10.76 -5.34
C VAL A 125 15.86 10.38 -6.72
N ASP A 126 16.44 9.33 -7.28
CA ASP A 126 16.00 8.71 -8.53
C ASP A 126 14.94 7.65 -8.21
N THR A 127 13.71 7.87 -8.67
CA THR A 127 12.58 6.97 -8.42
C THR A 127 12.58 5.76 -9.33
N GLU A 128 13.36 5.78 -10.42
CA GLU A 128 13.56 4.62 -11.31
C GLU A 128 14.33 3.49 -10.64
N SER A 129 15.00 3.77 -9.51
CA SER A 129 15.70 2.76 -8.70
C SER A 129 14.77 1.95 -7.79
N ALA A 130 13.45 2.13 -7.88
CA ALA A 130 12.48 1.38 -7.10
C ALA A 130 12.57 -0.14 -7.38
N PRO A 131 12.37 -1.00 -6.36
CA PRO A 131 12.02 -0.67 -4.98
C PRO A 131 13.22 -0.33 -4.08
N ASP A 132 14.44 -0.45 -4.58
CA ASP A 132 15.69 -0.34 -3.83
C ASP A 132 16.18 1.12 -3.71
N ILE A 133 15.35 1.97 -3.10
CA ILE A 133 15.65 3.39 -2.87
C ILE A 133 16.13 3.60 -1.43
N ASP A 134 17.33 4.16 -1.28
CA ASP A 134 17.81 4.64 0.02
C ASP A 134 17.29 6.05 0.28
N TRP A 135 16.18 6.14 1.01
CA TRP A 135 15.56 7.40 1.35
C TRP A 135 16.40 8.18 2.37
N PRO A 136 16.73 9.46 2.12
CA PRO A 136 17.33 10.33 3.11
C PRO A 136 16.59 10.28 4.45
N THR A 137 17.35 10.31 5.54
CA THR A 137 16.78 10.32 6.90
C THR A 137 16.15 11.67 7.20
N ILE A 138 14.99 11.64 7.84
CA ILE A 138 14.29 12.84 8.30
C ILE A 138 15.15 13.50 9.41
N PRO A 139 15.37 14.83 9.37
CA PRO A 139 16.07 15.53 10.45
C PRO A 139 15.31 15.44 11.78
N ASP A 140 16.04 15.25 12.87
CA ASP A 140 15.48 15.35 14.21
C ASP A 140 15.13 16.81 14.55
N ALA A 141 14.05 16.99 15.31
CA ALA A 141 13.56 18.28 15.79
C ALA A 141 14.23 18.72 17.09
#